data_AF-A0A530QFU6-F1
#
_entry.id   AF-A0A530QFU6-F1
#
_cell.length_a   1.000
_cell.length_b   1.000
_cell.length_c   1.000
_cell.angle_alpha   90.00
_cell.angle_beta   90.00
_cell.angle_gamma   90.00
#
_symmetry.space_group_name_H-M   'P 1'
#
loop_
_entity.id
_entity.type
_entity.pdbx_description
1 polymer ?
#
loop_
_entity_poly.entity_id
_entity_poly.type
_entity_poly.pdbx_seq_one_letter_code
_entity_poly.pdbx_strand_id
1 'polypeptide(L)'
;LDEVARFAAAPLAALAARSALSALLQAYLGQRSAAQVLAGRSRRKVGETIRAVLLYSDLRDFTALSEATDAEQVVAALNASFDRIAGAVHAFGGEVLKFIGDGVL
;
A
#
# COMPACT_ATOMS: atom_id res chain seq x y z
N LEU A 1 14.57 7.43 -35.91
CA LEU A 1 13.67 7.10 -34.78
C LEU A 1 14.14 5.83 -34.06
N ASP A 2 14.56 4.78 -34.79
CA ASP A 2 15.08 3.53 -34.19
C ASP A 2 16.29 3.70 -33.28
N GLU A 3 17.19 4.62 -33.60
CA GLU A 3 18.41 4.86 -32.83
C GLU A 3 18.12 5.51 -31.46
N VAL A 4 17.16 6.43 -31.42
CA VAL A 4 16.66 7.05 -30.20
C VAL A 4 15.90 6.03 -29.34
N ALA A 5 15.07 5.19 -29.97
CA ALA A 5 14.38 4.10 -29.27
C ALA A 5 15.37 3.10 -28.65
N ARG A 6 16.47 2.79 -29.37
CA ARG A 6 17.52 1.88 -28.89
C ARG A 6 18.26 2.44 -27.67
N PHE A 7 18.53 3.74 -27.65
CA PHE A 7 19.20 4.39 -26.52
C PHE A 7 18.26 4.66 -25.34
N ALA A 8 16.98 4.93 -25.61
CA ALA A 8 15.98 5.20 -24.57
C ALA A 8 15.41 3.92 -23.91
N ALA A 9 15.39 2.78 -24.60
CA ALA A 9 14.77 1.56 -24.09
C ALA A 9 15.36 1.07 -22.76
N ALA A 10 16.69 1.00 -22.65
CA ALA A 10 17.36 0.56 -21.43
C ALA A 10 17.12 1.50 -20.22
N PRO A 11 17.33 2.84 -20.32
CA PRO A 11 17.04 3.73 -19.21
C PRO A 11 15.54 3.80 -18.86
N LEU A 12 14.64 3.71 -19.85
CA LEU A 12 13.19 3.61 -19.60
C LEU A 12 12.83 2.34 -18.84
N ALA A 13 13.39 1.18 -19.24
CA ALA A 13 13.18 -0.08 -18.54
C ALA A 13 13.71 -0.02 -17.10
N ALA A 14 14.88 0.59 -16.89
CA ALA A 14 15.45 0.77 -15.55
C ALA A 14 14.57 1.68 -14.66
N LEU A 15 14.02 2.76 -15.21
CA LEU A 15 13.11 3.64 -14.49
C LEU A 15 11.80 2.92 -14.14
N ALA A 16 11.21 2.18 -15.09
CA ALA A 16 10.00 1.40 -14.88
C ALA A 16 10.18 0.31 -13.82
N ALA A 17 11.32 -0.38 -13.83
CA ALA A 17 11.65 -1.37 -12.80
C ALA A 17 11.75 -0.71 -11.41
N ARG A 18 12.38 0.47 -11.32
CA ARG A 18 12.53 1.21 -10.06
C ARG A 18 11.20 1.76 -9.54
N SER A 19 10.31 2.23 -10.42
CA SER A 19 8.96 2.66 -10.03
C SER A 19 8.12 1.48 -9.55
N ALA A 20 8.16 0.34 -10.25
CA ALA A 20 7.42 -0.86 -9.85
C ALA A 20 7.91 -1.40 -8.50
N LEU A 21 9.23 -1.47 -8.29
CA LEU A 21 9.80 -1.86 -7.00
C LEU A 21 9.35 -0.92 -5.88
N SER A 22 9.37 0.40 -6.14
CA SER A 22 8.93 1.38 -5.16
C SER A 22 7.46 1.18 -4.80
N ALA A 23 6.58 1.06 -5.80
CA ALA A 23 5.15 0.83 -5.60
C ALA A 23 4.87 -0.45 -4.79
N LEU A 24 5.59 -1.55 -5.10
CA LEU A 24 5.45 -2.80 -4.34
C LEU A 24 5.91 -2.64 -2.89
N LEU A 25 7.08 -2.05 -2.65
CA LEU A 25 7.55 -1.85 -1.28
C LEU A 25 6.61 -0.94 -0.49
N GLN A 26 6.06 0.09 -1.11
CA GLN A 26 5.09 0.99 -0.50
C GLN A 26 3.79 0.27 -0.15
N ALA A 27 3.28 -0.59 -1.05
CA ALA A 27 2.07 -1.36 -0.81
C ALA A 27 2.22 -2.38 0.33
N TYR A 28 3.40 -2.99 0.49
CA TYR A 28 3.62 -4.06 1.47
C TYR A 28 4.26 -3.62 2.79
N LEU A 29 5.07 -2.56 2.78
CA LEU A 29 5.81 -2.08 3.96
C LEU A 29 5.29 -0.74 4.48
N GLY A 30 4.47 -0.04 3.70
CA GLY A 30 4.09 1.34 3.93
C GLY A 30 5.18 2.34 3.48
N GLN A 31 4.77 3.59 3.33
CA GLN A 31 5.60 4.71 2.85
C GLN A 31 6.92 4.85 3.60
N ARG A 32 6.89 4.77 4.93
CA ARG A 32 8.07 5.06 5.74
C ARG A 32 9.09 3.93 5.64
N SER A 33 8.64 2.69 5.78
CA SER A 33 9.51 1.52 5.73
C SER A 33 10.06 1.29 4.32
N ALA A 34 9.23 1.47 3.28
CA ALA A 34 9.65 1.38 1.89
C ALA A 34 10.80 2.36 1.56
N ALA A 35 10.67 3.62 2.01
CA ALA A 35 11.71 4.63 1.81
C ALA A 35 13.04 4.25 2.51
N GLN A 36 12.98 3.64 3.70
CA GLN A 36 14.18 3.18 4.40
C GLN A 36 14.85 2.00 3.67
N VAL A 37 14.07 1.04 3.19
CA VAL A 37 14.57 -0.11 2.43
C VAL A 37 15.21 0.35 1.11
N LEU A 38 14.53 1.21 0.35
CA LEU A 38 15.05 1.79 -0.90
C LEU A 38 16.33 2.61 -0.69
N ALA A 39 16.48 3.25 0.47
CA ALA A 39 17.70 3.97 0.85
C ALA A 39 18.87 3.06 1.28
N GLY A 40 18.74 1.74 1.12
CA GLY A 40 19.77 0.77 1.50
C GLY A 40 19.91 0.59 3.02
N ARG A 41 18.96 1.11 3.81
CA ARG A 41 18.96 1.00 5.28
C ARG A 41 18.34 -0.34 5.73
N SER A 42 18.70 -1.42 5.04
CA SER A 42 18.24 -2.80 5.32
C SER A 42 18.90 -3.43 6.56
N ARG A 43 19.59 -2.63 7.37
CA ARG A 43 20.20 -3.09 8.63
C ARG A 43 19.08 -3.20 9.65
N ARG A 44 18.95 -4.35 10.33
CA ARG A 44 18.06 -4.54 11.51
C ARG A 44 18.35 -3.43 12.53
N LYS A 45 17.70 -2.29 12.40
CA LYS A 45 17.62 -1.30 13.45
C LYS A 45 16.61 -1.85 14.44
N VAL A 46 17.01 -1.89 15.71
CA VAL A 46 16.09 -2.00 16.85
C VAL A 46 14.97 -1.00 16.62
N GLY A 47 13.71 -1.44 16.71
CA GLY A 47 12.54 -0.66 16.34
C GLY A 47 12.57 0.77 16.90
N GLU A 48 12.02 1.71 16.15
CA GLU A 48 11.94 3.12 16.57
C GLU A 48 10.70 3.34 17.44
N THR A 49 10.83 4.07 18.54
CA THR A 49 9.66 4.56 19.30
C THR A 49 9.15 5.83 18.65
N ILE A 50 7.87 5.82 18.27
CA ILE A 50 7.21 6.96 17.65
C ILE A 50 6.01 7.39 18.48
N ARG A 51 5.70 8.69 18.47
CA ARG A 51 4.43 9.21 18.99
C ARG A 51 3.43 9.20 17.84
N ALA A 52 2.39 8.38 17.95
CA ALA A 52 1.37 8.20 16.92
C ALA A 52 -0.03 8.15 17.52
N VAL A 53 -1.03 8.39 16.68
CA VAL A 53 -2.44 8.09 16.96
C VAL A 53 -2.79 6.83 16.18
N LEU A 54 -3.41 5.85 16.82
CA LEU A 54 -3.92 4.66 16.16
C LEU A 54 -5.39 4.88 15.80
N LEU A 55 -5.71 4.68 14.53
CA LEU A 55 -7.08 4.64 14.03
C LEU A 55 -7.42 3.19 13.71
N TYR A 56 -8.53 2.69 14.22
CA TYR A 56 -9.08 1.41 13.84
C TYR A 56 -10.49 1.61 13.31
N SER A 57 -10.79 1.01 12.15
CA SER A 57 -12.11 1.07 11.52
C SER A 57 -12.50 -0.30 11.03
N ASP A 58 -13.79 -0.61 11.09
CA ASP A 58 -14.36 -1.89 10.69
C ASP A 58 -15.71 -1.69 9.98
N LEU A 59 -16.15 -2.65 9.18
CA LEU A 59 -17.44 -2.54 8.47
C LEU A 59 -18.59 -3.02 9.34
N ARG A 60 -19.67 -2.22 9.39
CA ARG A 60 -20.89 -2.64 10.09
C ARG A 60 -21.57 -3.78 9.33
N ASP A 61 -22.03 -4.77 10.09
CA ASP A 61 -22.77 -5.94 9.59
C ASP A 61 -22.02 -6.74 8.50
N PHE A 62 -20.69 -6.67 8.48
CA PHE A 62 -19.89 -7.35 7.48
C PHE A 62 -20.07 -8.87 7.47
N THR A 63 -20.24 -9.49 8.64
CA THR A 63 -20.53 -10.93 8.73
C THR A 63 -21.75 -11.29 7.90
N ALA A 64 -22.87 -10.59 8.09
CA ALA A 64 -24.10 -10.84 7.35
C ALA A 64 -23.93 -10.56 5.85
N LEU A 65 -23.20 -9.49 5.48
CA LEU A 65 -22.87 -9.18 4.09
C LEU A 65 -22.06 -10.33 3.45
N SER A 66 -21.06 -10.84 4.15
CA SER A 66 -20.14 -11.87 3.65
C SER A 66 -20.81 -13.24 3.48
N GLU A 67 -21.81 -13.55 4.31
CA GLU A 67 -22.57 -14.80 4.23
C GLU A 67 -23.62 -14.78 3.12
N ALA A 68 -24.18 -13.61 2.81
CA ALA A 68 -25.27 -13.45 1.86
C ALA A 68 -24.83 -13.18 0.41
N THR A 69 -23.54 -12.89 0.19
CA THR A 69 -23.05 -12.35 -1.08
C THR A 69 -21.89 -13.17 -1.65
N ASP A 70 -21.79 -13.26 -2.98
CA ASP A 70 -20.67 -13.90 -3.64
C ASP A 70 -19.33 -13.21 -3.30
N ALA A 71 -18.27 -14.03 -3.21
CA ALA A 71 -16.94 -13.59 -2.80
C ALA A 71 -16.39 -12.41 -3.62
N GLU A 72 -16.65 -12.37 -4.94
CA GLU A 72 -16.21 -11.28 -5.81
C GLU A 72 -16.84 -9.93 -5.42
N GLN A 73 -18.12 -9.95 -5.04
CA GLN A 73 -18.83 -8.74 -4.61
C GLN A 73 -18.39 -8.30 -3.22
N VAL A 74 -18.10 -9.24 -2.31
CA VAL A 74 -17.52 -8.94 -0.99
C VAL A 74 -16.16 -8.26 -1.15
N VAL A 75 -15.29 -8.80 -2.01
CA VAL A 75 -13.97 -8.21 -2.32
C VAL A 75 -14.13 -6.81 -2.92
N ALA A 76 -15.08 -6.61 -3.83
CA ALA A 76 -15.35 -5.29 -4.40
C ALA A 76 -15.82 -4.28 -3.34
N ALA A 77 -16.68 -4.69 -2.40
CA ALA A 77 -17.14 -3.84 -1.30
C ALA A 77 -16.00 -3.46 -0.34
N LEU A 78 -15.14 -4.44 0.01
CA LEU A 78 -13.94 -4.22 0.82
C LEU A 78 -13.00 -3.22 0.17
N ASN A 79 -12.63 -3.44 -1.10
CA ASN A 79 -11.75 -2.55 -1.84
C ASN A 79 -12.31 -1.12 -1.88
N ALA A 80 -13.61 -0.96 -2.14
CA ALA A 80 -14.24 0.35 -2.16
C ALA A 80 -14.23 1.04 -0.78
N SER A 81 -14.33 0.28 0.32
CA SER A 81 -14.19 0.83 1.68
C SER A 81 -12.75 1.24 1.97
N PHE A 82 -11.80 0.34 1.71
CA PHE A 82 -10.38 0.55 1.95
C PHE A 82 -9.83 1.71 1.12
N ASP A 83 -10.22 1.87 -0.13
CA ASP A 83 -9.81 2.99 -0.98
C ASP A 83 -10.22 4.35 -0.37
N ARG A 84 -11.42 4.43 0.20
CA ARG A 84 -11.90 5.66 0.86
C ARG A 84 -11.12 5.97 2.12
N ILE A 85 -10.90 4.97 2.97
CA ILE A 85 -10.20 5.15 4.25
C ILE A 85 -8.72 5.42 4.00
N ALA A 86 -8.05 4.55 3.23
CA ALA A 86 -6.63 4.69 2.90
C ALA A 86 -6.36 5.98 2.12
N GLY A 87 -7.25 6.37 1.19
CA GLY A 87 -7.14 7.64 0.47
C GLY A 87 -7.13 8.84 1.43
N ALA A 88 -8.05 8.87 2.40
CA ALA A 88 -8.07 9.93 3.41
C ALA A 88 -6.82 9.88 4.32
N VAL A 89 -6.44 8.71 4.84
CA VAL A 89 -5.26 8.53 5.70
C VAL A 89 -4.00 9.06 5.00
N HIS A 90 -3.77 8.65 3.75
CA HIS A 90 -2.61 9.11 2.97
C HIS A 90 -2.66 10.61 2.66
N ALA A 91 -3.83 11.18 2.37
CA ALA A 91 -3.98 12.61 2.10
C ALA A 91 -3.57 13.49 3.29
N PHE A 92 -3.67 12.98 4.52
CA PHE A 92 -3.24 13.67 5.74
C PHE A 92 -1.88 13.20 6.27
N GLY A 93 -1.11 12.46 5.46
CA GLY A 93 0.25 12.01 5.82
C GLY A 93 0.29 10.86 6.83
N GLY A 94 -0.85 10.19 7.06
CA GLY A 94 -0.91 8.94 7.82
C GLY A 94 -0.46 7.74 6.98
N GLU A 95 -0.37 6.59 7.64
CA GLU A 95 0.09 5.33 7.05
C GLU A 95 -0.87 4.22 7.47
N VAL A 96 -1.33 3.41 6.50
CA VAL A 96 -2.08 2.19 6.79
C VAL A 96 -1.09 1.10 7.17
N LEU A 97 -1.22 0.54 8.35
CA LEU A 97 -0.33 -0.48 8.89
C LEU A 97 -0.73 -1.88 8.42
N LYS A 98 -2.03 -2.19 8.40
CA LYS A 98 -2.53 -3.50 8.00
C LYS A 98 -4.04 -3.50 7.76
N PHE A 99 -4.47 -4.42 6.90
CA PHE A 99 -5.85 -4.85 6.79
C PHE A 99 -6.04 -6.15 7.58
N ILE A 100 -7.12 -6.25 8.35
CA ILE A 100 -7.44 -7.43 9.18
C ILE A 100 -8.91 -7.78 8.94
N GLY A 101 -9.19 -8.71 8.04
CA GLY A 101 -10.57 -9.00 7.62
C GLY A 101 -11.16 -7.78 6.91
N ASP A 102 -12.28 -7.28 7.40
CA ASP A 102 -12.92 -6.02 7.01
C ASP A 102 -12.41 -4.78 7.76
N GLY A 103 -11.52 -5.00 8.73
CA GLY A 103 -10.89 -3.97 9.52
C GLY A 103 -9.66 -3.36 8.85
N VAL A 104 -9.41 -2.07 9.14
CA VAL A 104 -8.20 -1.35 8.77
C VAL A 104 -7.58 -0.68 10.00
N LEU A 105 -6.25 -0.80 10.09
CA LEU A 105 -5.39 -0.18 11.10
C LEU A 105 -4.31 0.66 10.44
#